data_AF-A0A7C7TEN4-F1
#
_entry.id   AF-A0A7C7TEN4-F1
#
_cell.length_a   1.000
_cell.length_b   1.000
_cell.length_c   1.000
_cell.angle_alpha   90.00
_cell.angle_beta   90.00
_cell.angle_gamma   90.00
#
_symmetry.space_group_name_H-M   'P 1'
#
loop_
_entity.id
_entity.type
_entity.pdbx_description
1 polymer ?
#
loop_
_entity_poly.entity_id
_entity_poly.type
_entity_poly.pdbx_seq_one_letter_code
_entity_poly.pdbx_strand_id
1 'polypeptide(L)'
;MNRKMLDILACPIDKHYPLELFEKKSDDEKIDEGALYCEKCSRFFPIIDEIPIMLPDELRDKKQDIEFLKRNITELPEKIVKQALPWHL
;
A
#
# COMPACT_ATOMS: atom_id res chain seq x y z
N MET A 1 7.21 3.57 -8.77
CA MET A 1 7.69 4.25 -7.56
C MET A 1 9.16 3.94 -7.39
N ASN A 2 10.02 4.94 -7.23
CA ASN A 2 11.45 4.71 -7.02
C ASN A 2 11.69 4.05 -5.64
N ARG A 3 12.41 2.94 -5.60
CA ARG A 3 12.68 2.18 -4.36
C ARG A 3 13.36 3.02 -3.28
N LYS A 4 14.23 3.97 -3.67
CA LYS A 4 14.91 4.90 -2.72
C LYS A 4 13.96 5.83 -1.97
N MET A 5 12.72 5.98 -2.44
CA MET A 5 11.71 6.75 -1.71
C MET A 5 11.25 6.03 -0.44
N LEU A 6 11.33 4.69 -0.37
CA LEU A 6 10.93 3.94 0.82
C LEU A 6 11.71 4.37 2.06
N ASP A 7 12.96 4.76 1.89
CA ASP A 7 13.85 5.17 2.98
C ASP A 7 13.40 6.47 3.67
N ILE A 8 12.54 7.26 3.03
CA ILE A 8 12.04 8.54 3.55
C ILE A 8 10.53 8.54 3.82
N LEU A 9 9.80 7.53 3.34
CA LEU A 9 8.34 7.48 3.46
C LEU A 9 7.92 6.92 4.82
N ALA A 10 7.19 7.74 5.58
CA ALA A 10 6.54 7.34 6.81
C ALA A 10 5.01 7.31 6.63
N CYS A 11 4.32 6.59 7.50
CA CYS A 11 2.86 6.55 7.48
C CYS A 11 2.25 7.96 7.65
N PRO A 12 1.32 8.40 6.78
CA PRO A 12 0.67 9.71 6.89
C PRO A 12 -0.22 9.86 8.14
N ILE A 13 -0.59 8.76 8.80
CA ILE A 13 -1.51 8.76 9.94
C ILE A 13 -0.78 8.86 11.28
N ASP A 14 0.20 7.99 11.50
CA ASP A 14 0.89 7.85 12.80
C ASP A 14 2.39 8.12 12.75
N LYS A 15 2.89 8.55 11.58
CA LYS A 15 4.31 8.85 11.29
C LYS A 15 5.25 7.68 11.54
N HIS A 16 4.74 6.44 11.56
CA HIS A 16 5.57 5.26 11.75
C HIS A 16 6.45 5.00 10.54
N TYR A 17 7.66 4.54 10.82
CA TYR A 17 8.69 4.12 9.87
C TYR A 17 9.44 2.94 10.50
N PRO A 18 9.81 1.90 9.72
CA PRO A 18 9.60 1.75 8.27
C PRO A 18 8.20 1.28 7.88
N LEU A 19 7.84 1.48 6.61
CA LEU A 19 6.66 0.87 5.98
C LEU A 19 7.09 -0.44 5.28
N GLU A 20 6.31 -1.51 5.44
CA GLU A 20 6.54 -2.76 4.71
C GLU A 20 6.08 -2.61 3.25
N LEU A 21 6.93 -3.00 2.31
CA LEU A 21 6.60 -3.02 0.87
C LEU A 21 6.19 -4.43 0.44
N PHE A 22 5.07 -4.52 -0.28
CA PHE A 22 4.66 -5.68 -1.04
C PHE A 22 4.57 -5.32 -2.52
N GLU A 23 5.54 -5.74 -3.31
CA GLU A 23 5.57 -5.48 -4.77
C GLU A 23 5.00 -6.67 -5.55
N LYS A 24 4.17 -6.38 -6.55
CA LYS A 24 3.64 -7.37 -7.50
C LYS A 24 4.40 -7.34 -8.82
N LYS A 25 4.64 -6.12 -9.32
CA LYS A 25 5.33 -5.88 -10.58
C LYS A 25 6.36 -4.79 -10.34
N SER A 26 7.63 -5.15 -10.46
CA SER A 26 8.76 -4.25 -10.24
C SER A 26 9.83 -4.48 -11.30
N ASP A 27 10.51 -3.40 -11.63
CA ASP A 27 11.84 -3.37 -12.25
C ASP A 27 12.89 -3.15 -11.15
N ASP A 28 14.17 -3.38 -11.42
CA ASP A 28 15.24 -3.37 -10.39
C ASP A 28 15.27 -2.06 -9.56
N GLU A 29 14.85 -0.93 -10.15
CA GLU A 29 14.81 0.38 -9.50
C GLU A 29 13.40 0.91 -9.17
N LYS A 30 12.36 0.33 -9.77
CA LYS A 30 11.00 0.90 -9.77
C LYS A 30 9.93 -0.14 -9.44
N ILE A 31 8.97 0.25 -8.60
CA ILE A 31 7.78 -0.55 -8.31
C ILE A 31 6.62 -0.02 -9.16
N ASP A 32 6.13 -0.80 -10.12
CA ASP A 32 4.98 -0.44 -10.96
C ASP A 32 3.68 -0.59 -10.16
N GLU A 33 3.53 -1.72 -9.48
CA GLU A 33 2.34 -2.06 -8.71
C GLU A 33 2.72 -2.79 -7.41
N GLY A 34 2.07 -2.40 -6.31
CA GLY A 34 2.31 -2.97 -4.99
C GLY A 34 1.48 -2.30 -3.91
N ALA A 35 1.79 -2.57 -2.66
CA ALA A 35 1.20 -1.90 -1.51
C ALA A 35 2.25 -1.64 -0.44
N LEU A 36 2.15 -0.48 0.22
CA LEU A 36 2.86 -0.19 1.47
C LEU A 36 1.95 -0.57 2.63
N TYR A 37 2.51 -1.10 3.71
CA TYR A 37 1.76 -1.45 4.91
C TYR A 37 2.45 -0.89 6.15
N CYS A 38 1.66 -0.30 7.04
CA CYS A 38 2.11 0.17 8.34
C CYS A 38 1.77 -0.87 9.41
N GLU A 39 2.78 -1.49 10.03
CA GLU A 39 2.56 -2.46 11.11
C GLU A 39 1.92 -1.85 12.36
N LYS A 40 2.15 -0.55 12.62
CA LYS A 40 1.67 0.12 13.82
C LYS A 40 0.18 0.45 13.78
N CYS A 41 -0.33 0.97 12.67
CA CYS A 41 -1.75 1.33 12.52
C CYS A 41 -2.53 0.38 11.60
N SER A 42 -1.89 -0.68 11.11
CA SER A 42 -2.44 -1.72 10.25
C SER A 42 -3.09 -1.22 8.96
N ARG A 43 -2.68 -0.04 8.48
CA ARG A 43 -3.17 0.53 7.22
C ARG A 43 -2.29 0.12 6.05
N PHE A 44 -2.93 -0.03 4.88
CA PHE A 44 -2.22 -0.21 3.63
C PHE A 44 -2.37 1.02 2.71
N PHE A 45 -1.39 1.27 1.86
CA PHE A 45 -1.40 2.32 0.84
C PHE A 45 -1.06 1.68 -0.51
N PRO A 46 -1.98 1.68 -1.48
CA PRO A 46 -1.74 1.04 -2.77
C PRO A 46 -0.74 1.86 -3.61
N ILE A 47 0.08 1.17 -4.38
CA ILE A 47 0.95 1.71 -5.42
C ILE A 47 0.33 1.28 -6.76
N ILE A 48 -0.13 2.25 -7.54
CA ILE A 48 -0.77 2.03 -8.85
C ILE A 48 -0.05 2.90 -9.87
N ASP A 49 0.34 2.31 -11.00
CA ASP A 49 1.06 3.00 -12.08
C ASP A 49 2.25 3.80 -11.57
N GLU A 50 3.09 3.15 -10.76
CA GLU A 50 4.26 3.73 -10.10
C GLU A 50 3.97 4.78 -9.01
N ILE A 51 2.70 5.13 -8.72
CA ILE A 51 2.32 6.20 -7.81
C ILE A 51 1.81 5.63 -6.48
N PRO A 52 2.47 5.92 -5.33
CA PRO A 52 1.96 5.55 -4.01
C PRO A 52 0.82 6.48 -3.59
N ILE A 53 -0.37 5.92 -3.38
CA ILE A 53 -1.56 6.67 -2.95
C ILE A 53 -1.61 6.68 -1.42
N MET A 54 -1.00 7.69 -0.82
CA MET A 54 -0.91 7.87 0.64
C MET A 54 -1.92 8.90 1.17
N LEU A 55 -3.18 8.77 0.75
CA LEU A 55 -4.25 9.65 1.20
C LEU A 55 -4.74 9.24 2.61
N PRO A 56 -5.12 10.20 3.46
CA PRO A 56 -5.87 9.92 4.68
C PRO A 56 -7.18 9.19 4.39
N ASP A 57 -7.67 8.40 5.36
CA ASP A 57 -8.86 7.55 5.20
C ASP A 57 -10.09 8.29 4.67
N GLU A 58 -10.28 9.55 5.08
CA GLU A 58 -11.42 10.40 4.68
C GLU A 58 -11.43 10.77 3.18
N LEU A 59 -10.28 10.73 2.53
CA LEU A 59 -10.10 11.10 1.12
C LEU A 59 -9.95 9.88 0.21
N ARG A 60 -10.06 8.67 0.75
CA ARG A 60 -9.89 7.43 -0.02
C ARG A 60 -11.21 6.98 -0.63
N ASP A 61 -11.16 6.59 -1.90
CA ASP A 61 -12.28 5.95 -2.57
C ASP A 61 -12.32 4.45 -2.25
N LYS A 62 -13.32 4.05 -1.46
CA LYS A 62 -13.55 2.66 -1.07
C LYS A 62 -13.67 1.71 -2.28
N LYS A 63 -14.30 2.15 -3.38
CA LYS A 63 -14.46 1.28 -4.55
C LYS A 63 -13.11 0.98 -5.18
N GLN A 64 -12.26 2.00 -5.34
CA GLN A 64 -10.92 1.85 -5.91
C GLN A 64 -10.05 0.94 -5.04
N ASP A 65 -10.07 1.14 -3.72
CA ASP A 65 -9.31 0.30 -2.79
C ASP A 65 -9.76 -1.18 -2.85
N ILE A 66 -11.08 -1.42 -2.87
CA ILE A 66 -11.62 -2.79 -2.96
C ILE A 66 -11.30 -3.44 -4.32
N GLU A 67 -11.36 -2.70 -5.42
CA GLU A 67 -10.96 -3.20 -6.74
C GLU A 67 -9.47 -3.53 -6.79
N PHE A 68 -8.62 -2.68 -6.20
CA PHE A 68 -7.18 -2.94 -6.06
C PHE A 68 -6.92 -4.22 -5.27
N LEU A 69 -7.58 -4.40 -4.11
CA LEU A 69 -7.42 -5.62 -3.30
C LEU A 69 -7.88 -6.87 -4.05
N LYS A 70 -8.99 -6.81 -4.80
CA LYS A 70 -9.47 -7.93 -5.61
C LYS A 70 -8.50 -8.30 -6.73
N ARG A 71 -7.91 -7.30 -7.40
CA ARG A 71 -6.92 -7.50 -8.48
C ARG A 71 -5.63 -8.15 -7.97
N ASN A 72 -5.28 -7.92 -6.71
CA ASN A 72 -3.99 -8.28 -6.12
C ASN A 72 -4.10 -9.31 -4.99
N ILE A 73 -5.21 -10.05 -4.94
CA ILE A 73 -5.51 -10.99 -3.85
C ILE A 73 -4.51 -12.15 -3.76
N THR A 74 -3.91 -12.53 -4.90
CA THR A 74 -2.96 -13.64 -5.01
C THR A 74 -1.54 -13.24 -4.66
N GLU A 75 -1.19 -11.97 -4.83
CA GLU A 75 0.17 -11.47 -4.62
C GLU A 75 0.33 -10.74 -3.28
N LEU A 76 -0.74 -10.13 -2.77
CA LEU A 76 -0.71 -9.45 -1.48
C LEU A 76 -0.92 -10.43 -0.32
N PRO A 77 -0.24 -10.23 0.82
CA PRO A 77 -0.41 -11.07 1.99
C PRO A 77 -1.81 -10.92 2.58
N GLU A 78 -2.27 -11.96 3.29
CA GLU A 78 -3.59 -11.98 3.92
C GLU A 78 -3.82 -10.82 4.89
N LYS A 79 -2.76 -10.33 5.56
CA LYS A 79 -2.85 -9.17 6.47
C LYS A 79 -3.29 -7.89 5.76
N ILE A 80 -2.99 -7.73 4.48
CA ILE A 80 -3.45 -6.59 3.67
C ILE A 80 -4.86 -6.86 3.14
N VAL A 81 -5.06 -8.04 2.57
CA VAL A 81 -6.31 -8.39 1.89
C VAL A 81 -7.50 -8.47 2.86
N LYS A 82 -7.32 -9.11 4.03
CA LYS A 82 -8.41 -9.49 4.93
C LYS A 82 -8.47 -8.69 6.24
N GLN A 83 -7.39 -7.97 6.59
CA GLN A 83 -7.25 -7.39 7.94
C GLN A 83 -6.85 -5.91 7.94
N ALA A 84 -6.42 -5.36 6.80
CA ALA A 84 -5.93 -4.00 6.78
C ALA A 84 -7.05 -2.96 6.86
N LEU A 85 -6.64 -1.80 7.34
CA LEU A 85 -7.44 -0.59 7.37
C LEU A 85 -7.11 0.30 6.15
N PRO A 86 -8.03 1.17 5.74
CA PRO A 86 -9.40 1.31 6.23
C PRO A 86 -10.35 0.22 5.69
N TRP A 87 -10.03 -0.37 4.54
CA TRP A 87 -10.88 -1.34 3.85
C TRP A 87 -10.14 -2.66 3.62
N HIS A 88 -10.86 -3.76 3.74
CA HIS A 88 -10.40 -5.11 3.44
C HIS A 88 -11.55 -5.86 2.73
N LEU A 89 -11.22 -6.98 2.09
CA LEU A 89 -12.18 -7.86 1.41
C LEU A 89 -12.95 -8.75 2.36
#